data_AF-A0A931C9T9-F1
#
_entry.id   AF-A0A931C9T9-F1
#
_cell.length_a   1.000
_cell.length_b   1.000
_cell.length_c   1.000
_cell.angle_alpha   90.00
_cell.angle_beta   90.00
_cell.angle_gamma   90.00
#
_symmetry.space_group_name_H-M   'P 1'
#
loop_
_entity.id
_entity.type
_entity.pdbx_description
1 polymer ?
#
loop_
_entity_poly.entity_id
_entity_poly.type
_entity_poly.pdbx_seq_one_letter_code
_entity_poly.pdbx_strand_id
1 'polypeptide(L)'
;MRVPRPRKVVLLIALVVTLVLLCCGGSVTVLLLGGTGDDNPSTLNASLGCGKGGPVDPDSKLPRIRSYGGAQIRNAAVIINVGADMQMPPRAWVIAVATAMQESRLVNLGHLGDRNDHDSQGLFQQRPSSGWGTPEQVRDPVYASTKFYEKLKTIDGWQTMPLTRAAQAVQISAYPDAYAKHEPMATQIVNSLADGAANAVGDSLAMVCAASGQIAASGWTIPLRAGVGSGFRTSERPNHHGVDLSIGKYTPIGAVASGVVSMVKCDEDFNGRKSCNVDGYPGKGGCGWMVEILHPGNVMTRYCHLVQRPFVRENQQVAAGEIIGRVGSSGNSSGPHLHFEVHLNNDRSSAGAVDPVQFMRNQGASLGGEG
;
A
#
# COMPACT_ATOMS: atom_id res chain seq x y z
N MET A 1 -65.52 -30.22 40.18
CA MET A 1 -64.46 -29.22 40.41
C MET A 1 -63.74 -29.02 39.08
N ARG A 2 -63.91 -27.83 38.49
CA ARG A 2 -63.59 -27.54 37.08
C ARG A 2 -62.18 -26.98 36.96
N VAL A 3 -61.36 -27.61 36.11
CA VAL A 3 -60.08 -27.07 35.63
C VAL A 3 -60.36 -26.32 34.32
N PRO A 4 -60.04 -25.01 34.19
CA PRO A 4 -60.15 -24.33 32.91
C PRO A 4 -58.79 -24.18 32.22
N ARG A 5 -58.76 -24.46 30.92
CA ARG A 5 -57.87 -23.85 29.90
C ARG A 5 -58.72 -22.80 29.14
N PRO A 6 -58.20 -22.02 28.16
CA PRO A 6 -56.99 -21.18 28.04
C PRO A 6 -57.37 -19.73 27.58
N ARG A 7 -56.40 -18.81 27.37
CA ARG A 7 -56.25 -17.89 26.19
C ARG A 7 -55.46 -16.59 26.47
N LYS A 8 -54.47 -16.37 25.61
CA LYS A 8 -54.06 -15.17 24.84
C LYS A 8 -54.02 -13.77 25.51
N VAL A 9 -52.81 -13.19 25.49
CA VAL A 9 -52.42 -11.88 24.91
C VAL A 9 -53.30 -10.65 25.21
N VAL A 10 -52.73 -9.65 25.91
CA VAL A 10 -52.73 -8.17 25.64
C VAL A 10 -51.86 -7.54 26.77
N LEU A 11 -50.65 -7.03 26.52
CA LEU A 11 -50.23 -5.67 26.07
C LEU A 11 -50.21 -4.60 27.18
N LEU A 12 -49.02 -4.03 27.46
CA LEU A 12 -48.69 -2.65 27.90
C LEU A 12 -47.21 -2.63 28.32
N ILE A 13 -46.27 -2.30 27.42
CA ILE A 13 -45.77 -0.95 27.10
C ILE A 13 -45.15 -0.23 28.31
N ALA A 14 -43.82 -0.33 28.43
CA ALA A 14 -42.91 0.78 28.77
C ALA A 14 -41.47 0.25 28.79
N LEU A 15 -40.53 1.05 28.27
CA LEU A 15 -39.09 0.80 28.15
C LEU A 15 -38.69 -0.28 27.12
N VAL A 16 -38.32 0.16 25.92
CA VAL A 16 -37.00 -0.04 25.25
C VAL A 16 -37.15 0.43 23.78
N VAL A 17 -37.42 1.73 23.56
CA VAL A 17 -37.41 2.34 22.19
C VAL A 17 -36.64 3.68 22.16
N THR A 18 -35.78 3.98 23.13
CA THR A 18 -34.86 5.14 23.05
C THR A 18 -33.45 4.78 22.57
N LEU A 19 -33.27 3.58 21.99
CA LEU A 19 -32.00 3.18 21.39
C LEU A 19 -32.28 2.33 20.15
N VAL A 20 -32.56 2.97 19.01
CA VAL A 20 -32.42 2.41 17.63
C VAL A 20 -32.80 3.43 16.53
N LEU A 21 -33.51 4.52 16.81
CA LEU A 21 -33.85 5.54 15.79
C LEU A 21 -32.87 6.74 15.73
N LEU A 22 -31.57 6.45 15.73
CA LEU A 22 -30.51 7.41 15.37
C LEU A 22 -29.58 6.83 14.28
N CYS A 23 -30.14 5.93 13.48
CA CYS A 23 -29.56 5.38 12.27
C CYS A 23 -30.60 5.60 11.17
N CYS A 24 -30.28 6.43 10.17
CA CYS A 24 -31.10 6.75 8.99
C CYS A 24 -32.25 7.76 9.20
N GLY A 25 -31.92 9.04 9.08
CA GLY A 25 -32.88 10.13 8.86
C GLY A 25 -32.18 11.32 8.22
N GLY A 26 -32.10 11.33 6.88
CA GLY A 26 -31.66 12.50 6.14
C GLY A 26 -32.57 13.69 6.44
N SER A 27 -31.96 14.86 6.61
CA SER A 27 -32.68 16.13 6.66
C SER A 27 -31.94 17.09 5.73
N VAL A 28 -32.59 17.40 4.62
CA VAL A 28 -32.21 18.47 3.70
C VAL A 28 -32.56 19.78 4.40
N THR A 29 -31.55 20.60 4.67
CA THR A 29 -31.75 22.03 4.96
C THR A 29 -30.77 22.81 4.11
N VAL A 30 -31.26 23.27 2.95
CA VAL A 30 -30.67 24.39 2.22
C VAL A 30 -31.01 25.63 3.01
N LEU A 31 -30.02 26.34 3.54
CA LEU A 31 -30.14 27.75 3.88
C LEU A 31 -28.83 28.47 3.50
N LEU A 32 -28.91 29.23 2.41
CA LEU A 32 -27.91 30.19 1.94
C LEU A 32 -27.87 31.39 2.89
N LEU A 33 -26.71 31.71 3.48
CA LEU A 33 -26.30 33.07 3.80
C LEU A 33 -24.76 33.13 3.82
N GLY A 34 -24.21 34.04 3.02
CA GLY A 34 -22.78 34.16 2.75
C GLY A 34 -21.95 34.73 3.92
N GLY A 35 -20.68 34.36 3.92
CA GLY A 35 -19.64 34.88 4.80
C GLY A 35 -18.31 34.28 4.39
N THR A 36 -17.39 35.14 3.95
CA THR A 36 -16.07 34.84 3.40
C THR A 36 -15.22 33.95 4.31
N GLY A 37 -14.75 32.83 3.78
CA GLY A 37 -13.80 31.93 4.42
C GLY A 37 -13.40 30.83 3.46
N ASP A 38 -12.36 31.07 2.66
CA ASP A 38 -11.70 30.05 1.83
C ASP A 38 -11.08 28.99 2.76
N ASP A 39 -11.80 27.90 3.03
CA ASP A 39 -11.27 26.68 3.62
C ASP A 39 -11.69 25.49 2.76
N ASN A 40 -10.95 25.29 1.68
CA ASN A 40 -11.09 24.12 0.80
C ASN A 40 -10.00 23.09 1.20
N PRO A 41 -10.32 21.98 1.90
CA PRO A 41 -9.34 20.94 2.20
C PRO A 41 -9.25 19.98 1.01
N SER A 42 -8.90 20.51 -0.17
CA SER A 42 -8.92 19.77 -1.42
C SER A 42 -7.72 20.09 -2.31
N THR A 43 -6.51 20.08 -1.76
CA THR A 43 -5.29 19.84 -2.54
C THR A 43 -4.17 19.39 -1.60
N LEU A 44 -4.04 18.08 -1.38
CA LEU A 44 -2.71 17.49 -1.30
C LEU A 44 -2.10 17.59 -2.72
N ASN A 45 -1.80 18.81 -3.14
CA ASN A 45 -0.63 19.06 -3.97
C ASN A 45 0.57 18.91 -3.03
N ALA A 46 0.76 17.70 -2.49
CA ALA A 46 2.08 17.29 -2.10
C ALA A 46 2.86 17.35 -3.42
N SER A 47 3.76 18.33 -3.50
CA SER A 47 4.91 18.30 -4.39
C SER A 47 5.24 16.82 -4.68
N LEU A 48 5.19 16.44 -5.95
CA LEU A 48 5.68 15.16 -6.49
C LEU A 48 7.21 15.07 -6.34
N GLY A 49 7.72 15.56 -5.22
CA GLY A 49 9.12 15.55 -4.86
C GLY A 49 9.61 14.13 -4.70
N CYS A 50 10.92 14.04 -4.70
CA CYS A 50 11.66 12.84 -4.43
C CYS A 50 12.69 13.13 -3.33
N GLY A 51 12.27 13.85 -2.28
CA GLY A 51 13.08 14.13 -1.11
C GLY A 51 14.07 15.29 -1.25
N LYS A 52 13.88 16.19 -2.22
CA LYS A 52 14.78 17.35 -2.42
C LYS A 52 14.71 18.34 -1.26
N GLY A 53 13.57 18.46 -0.60
CA GLY A 53 13.41 19.25 0.62
C GLY A 53 14.03 18.63 1.88
N GLY A 54 14.49 17.37 1.83
CA GLY A 54 14.96 16.63 3.00
C GLY A 54 13.87 16.35 4.04
N PRO A 55 14.21 15.65 5.14
CA PRO A 55 13.29 15.45 6.26
C PRO A 55 12.95 16.75 7.01
N VAL A 56 11.73 16.85 7.53
CA VAL A 56 11.29 17.99 8.34
C VAL A 56 11.84 17.94 9.78
N ASP A 57 12.01 19.12 10.37
CA ASP A 57 12.35 19.28 11.78
C ASP A 57 11.20 18.76 12.70
N PRO A 58 11.46 17.82 13.64
CA PRO A 58 10.43 17.26 14.53
C PRO A 58 9.84 18.30 15.50
N ASP A 59 10.56 19.40 15.76
CA ASP A 59 10.12 20.50 16.63
C ASP A 59 9.29 21.55 15.91
N SER A 60 9.22 21.48 14.57
CA SER A 60 8.42 22.38 13.74
C SER A 60 6.93 22.03 13.71
N LYS A 61 6.14 22.82 12.97
CA LYS A 61 4.72 22.53 12.72
C LYS A 61 4.58 21.37 11.73
N LEU A 62 4.39 20.17 12.26
CA LEU A 62 4.26 18.93 11.47
C LEU A 62 2.90 18.82 10.75
N PRO A 63 2.86 18.12 9.59
CA PRO A 63 1.63 17.87 8.86
C PRO A 63 0.65 17.00 9.66
N ARG A 64 -0.65 17.20 9.43
CA ARG A 64 -1.70 16.36 10.02
C ARG A 64 -1.88 15.11 9.18
N ILE A 65 -1.71 13.94 9.79
CA ILE A 65 -1.97 12.64 9.18
C ILE A 65 -3.13 11.99 9.92
N ARG A 66 -4.19 11.66 9.18
CA ARG A 66 -5.39 11.05 9.73
C ARG A 66 -5.01 9.75 10.46
N SER A 67 -5.59 9.53 11.64
CA SER A 67 -5.35 8.37 12.52
C SER A 67 -4.08 8.41 13.39
N TYR A 68 -3.26 9.46 13.32
CA TYR A 68 -2.09 9.64 14.18
C TYR A 68 -2.07 11.03 14.85
N GLY A 69 -1.74 11.05 16.14
CA GLY A 69 -1.58 12.29 16.92
C GLY A 69 -0.23 12.97 16.68
N GLY A 70 -0.10 14.23 17.08
CA GLY A 70 1.11 15.03 16.87
C GLY A 70 2.38 14.40 17.47
N ALA A 71 2.28 13.78 18.65
CA ALA A 71 3.40 13.08 19.28
C ALA A 71 3.87 11.86 18.46
N GLN A 72 2.93 11.12 17.85
CA GLN A 72 3.26 9.96 17.00
C GLN A 72 3.96 10.41 15.71
N ILE A 73 3.49 11.50 15.10
CA ILE A 73 4.11 12.05 13.89
C ILE A 73 5.48 12.65 14.19
N ARG A 74 5.67 13.26 15.37
CA ARG A 74 6.99 13.69 15.86
C ARG A 74 7.95 12.51 15.99
N ASN A 75 7.50 11.39 16.57
CA ASN A 75 8.33 10.19 16.65
C ASN A 75 8.71 9.64 15.26
N ALA A 76 7.78 9.67 14.30
CA ALA A 76 8.10 9.31 12.92
C ALA A 76 9.14 10.26 12.30
N ALA A 77 9.04 11.57 12.54
CA ALA A 77 10.04 12.53 12.09
C ALA A 77 11.42 12.24 12.70
N VAL A 78 11.50 11.90 13.99
CA VAL A 78 12.76 11.47 14.62
C VAL A 78 13.33 10.22 13.95
N ILE A 79 12.52 9.19 13.68
CA ILE A 79 12.96 7.98 12.98
C ILE A 79 13.56 8.30 11.59
N ILE A 80 12.91 9.21 10.84
CA ILE A 80 13.35 9.63 9.51
C ILE A 80 14.65 10.43 9.60
N ASN A 81 14.76 11.36 10.55
CA ASN A 81 15.93 12.23 10.71
C ASN A 81 17.18 11.44 11.12
N VAL A 82 17.04 10.50 12.07
CA VAL A 82 18.15 9.60 12.42
C VAL A 82 18.59 8.79 11.19
N GLY A 83 17.64 8.32 10.39
CA GLY A 83 17.96 7.63 9.14
C GLY A 83 18.73 8.52 8.17
N ALA A 84 18.32 9.77 8.01
CA ALA A 84 18.99 10.74 7.15
C ALA A 84 20.41 11.09 7.63
N ASP A 85 20.57 11.33 8.93
CA ASP A 85 21.88 11.61 9.56
C ASP A 85 22.84 10.43 9.39
N MET A 86 22.32 9.21 9.44
CA MET A 86 23.07 7.97 9.21
C MET A 86 23.29 7.63 7.73
N GLN A 87 22.86 8.52 6.81
CA GLN A 87 22.89 8.32 5.37
C GLN A 87 22.19 7.01 4.94
N MET A 88 21.05 6.73 5.54
CA MET A 88 20.17 5.64 5.13
C MET A 88 19.26 6.09 3.99
N PRO A 89 19.11 5.31 2.90
CA PRO A 89 18.26 5.70 1.81
C PRO A 89 16.78 5.68 2.24
N PRO A 90 15.87 6.42 1.58
CA PRO A 90 14.49 6.59 2.03
C PRO A 90 13.71 5.28 2.24
N ARG A 91 14.09 4.20 1.54
CA ARG A 91 13.53 2.87 1.77
C ARG A 91 13.71 2.40 3.22
N ALA A 92 14.86 2.67 3.82
CA ALA A 92 15.12 2.34 5.23
C ALA A 92 14.14 3.07 6.14
N TRP A 93 13.82 4.32 5.83
CA TRP A 93 12.90 5.14 6.64
C TRP A 93 11.49 4.57 6.58
N VAL A 94 11.03 4.16 5.38
CA VAL A 94 9.73 3.48 5.22
C VAL A 94 9.70 2.19 6.03
N ILE A 95 10.76 1.38 5.98
CA ILE A 95 10.88 0.14 6.78
C ILE A 95 10.82 0.46 8.28
N ALA A 96 11.63 1.41 8.77
CA ALA A 96 11.71 1.75 10.19
C ALA A 96 10.39 2.34 10.73
N VAL A 97 9.76 3.24 9.98
CA VAL A 97 8.45 3.80 10.35
C VAL A 97 7.38 2.69 10.37
N ALA A 98 7.34 1.81 9.37
CA ALA A 98 6.41 0.67 9.35
C ALA A 98 6.65 -0.30 10.52
N THR A 99 7.91 -0.56 10.88
CA THR A 99 8.24 -1.35 12.07
C THR A 99 7.72 -0.67 13.33
N ALA A 100 8.05 0.60 13.58
CA ALA A 100 7.58 1.30 14.78
C ALA A 100 6.04 1.42 14.84
N MET A 101 5.35 1.47 13.69
CA MET A 101 3.90 1.40 13.64
C MET A 101 3.36 0.04 14.09
N GLN A 102 4.01 -1.06 13.69
CA GLN A 102 3.63 -2.41 14.10
C GLN A 102 3.94 -2.65 15.59
N GLU A 103 5.10 -2.20 16.05
CA GLU A 103 5.57 -2.46 17.42
C GLU A 103 4.84 -1.60 18.46
N SER A 104 4.60 -0.32 18.17
CA SER A 104 4.10 0.62 19.18
C SER A 104 3.06 1.61 18.67
N ARG A 105 2.61 1.47 17.41
CA ARG A 105 1.80 2.49 16.73
C ARG A 105 2.47 3.87 16.75
N LEU A 106 3.80 3.93 16.68
CA LEU A 106 4.61 5.16 16.80
C LEU A 106 4.51 5.84 18.17
N VAL A 107 4.13 5.12 19.23
CA VAL A 107 4.12 5.64 20.60
C VAL A 107 5.40 5.21 21.30
N ASN A 108 6.10 6.15 21.94
CA ASN A 108 7.30 5.81 22.70
C ASN A 108 6.89 5.21 24.05
N LEU A 109 6.77 3.89 24.11
CA LEU A 109 6.24 3.18 25.28
C LEU A 109 7.29 3.02 26.37
N GLY A 110 6.90 3.29 27.62
CA GLY A 110 7.72 3.02 28.81
C GLY A 110 7.68 1.55 29.22
N HIS A 111 8.15 1.24 30.44
CA HIS A 111 8.02 -0.09 31.01
C HIS A 111 6.55 -0.40 31.33
N LEU A 112 5.94 -1.34 30.60
CA LEU A 112 4.50 -1.66 30.74
C LEU A 112 4.18 -2.74 31.80
N GLY A 113 5.19 -3.26 32.51
CA GLY A 113 4.99 -4.22 33.60
C GLY A 113 4.55 -5.60 33.08
N ASP A 114 3.74 -6.31 33.84
CA ASP A 114 3.19 -7.63 33.46
C ASP A 114 2.28 -7.59 32.21
N ARG A 115 1.92 -6.39 31.74
CA ARG A 115 1.13 -6.18 30.50
C ARG A 115 2.01 -6.14 29.25
N ASN A 116 3.32 -6.34 29.41
CA ASN A 116 4.30 -6.28 28.35
C ASN A 116 4.77 -7.67 27.96
N ASP A 117 5.09 -7.86 26.68
CA ASP A 117 5.86 -9.04 26.26
C ASP A 117 7.31 -8.86 26.75
N HIS A 118 7.57 -9.28 27.99
CA HIS A 118 8.85 -9.13 28.69
C HIS A 118 9.26 -7.66 28.98
N ASP A 119 10.53 -7.32 28.75
CA ASP A 119 11.16 -6.02 29.03
C ASP A 119 11.21 -5.08 27.81
N SER A 120 10.39 -5.36 26.78
CA SER A 120 10.29 -4.63 25.52
C SER A 120 9.86 -3.17 25.70
N GLN A 121 10.63 -2.21 25.19
CA GLN A 121 10.39 -0.78 25.46
C GLN A 121 10.62 0.08 24.22
N GLY A 122 10.10 1.30 24.26
CA GLY A 122 10.31 2.33 23.25
C GLY A 122 9.56 2.11 21.94
N LEU A 123 9.93 2.89 20.92
CA LEU A 123 9.25 2.92 19.61
C LEU A 123 9.24 1.58 18.88
N PHE A 124 10.32 0.82 19.04
CA PHE A 124 10.56 -0.44 18.34
C PHE A 124 10.35 -1.67 19.24
N GLN A 125 9.85 -1.49 20.47
CA GLN A 125 9.69 -2.56 21.46
C GLN A 125 10.98 -3.40 21.64
N GLN A 126 12.12 -2.72 21.64
CA GLN A 126 13.43 -3.36 21.78
C GLN A 126 13.67 -3.82 23.22
N ARG A 127 14.34 -4.95 23.38
CA ARG A 127 14.55 -5.63 24.67
C ARG A 127 15.97 -5.43 25.21
N PRO A 128 16.15 -4.78 26.37
CA PRO A 128 17.43 -4.72 27.07
C PRO A 128 18.06 -6.11 27.30
N SER A 129 17.27 -7.08 27.72
CA SER A 129 17.69 -8.47 27.95
C SER A 129 18.20 -9.19 26.70
N SER A 130 17.85 -8.71 25.50
CA SER A 130 18.34 -9.23 24.22
C SER A 130 19.51 -8.42 23.65
N GLY A 131 20.08 -7.50 24.43
CA GLY A 131 21.29 -6.75 24.08
C GLY A 131 21.06 -5.47 23.27
N TRP A 132 19.82 -4.97 23.20
CA TRP A 132 19.53 -3.73 22.46
C TRP A 132 20.02 -2.45 23.15
N GLY A 133 20.28 -2.48 24.47
CA GLY A 133 20.73 -1.34 25.27
C GLY A 133 20.18 -1.39 26.69
N THR A 134 20.41 -0.34 27.50
CA THR A 134 19.75 -0.19 28.81
C THR A 134 18.28 0.25 28.64
N PRO A 135 17.43 0.10 29.66
CA PRO A 135 16.05 0.59 29.63
C PRO A 135 15.92 2.09 29.29
N GLU A 136 16.86 2.92 29.75
CA GLU A 136 16.91 4.36 29.44
C GLU A 136 17.23 4.57 27.96
N GLN A 137 18.21 3.84 27.43
CA GLN A 137 18.64 3.93 26.04
C GLN A 137 17.54 3.50 25.06
N VAL A 138 16.89 2.34 25.29
CA VAL A 138 15.86 1.85 24.35
C VAL A 138 14.58 2.70 24.38
N ARG A 139 14.39 3.52 25.43
CA ARG A 139 13.30 4.52 25.52
C ARG A 139 13.67 5.87 24.92
N ASP A 140 14.93 6.10 24.54
CA ASP A 140 15.33 7.25 23.75
C ASP A 140 15.05 6.95 22.26
N PRO A 141 14.13 7.69 21.61
CA PRO A 141 13.83 7.53 20.20
C PRO A 141 15.06 7.58 19.28
N VAL A 142 16.02 8.45 19.58
CA VAL A 142 17.22 8.63 18.74
C VAL A 142 18.10 7.39 18.82
N TYR A 143 18.38 6.92 20.04
CA TYR A 143 19.16 5.70 20.26
C TYR A 143 18.48 4.47 19.66
N ALA A 144 17.19 4.28 19.92
CA ALA A 144 16.44 3.11 19.46
C ALA A 144 16.38 3.05 17.92
N SER A 145 16.17 4.19 17.25
CA SER A 145 16.25 4.32 15.79
C SER A 145 17.65 4.03 15.27
N THR A 146 18.69 4.55 15.93
CA THR A 146 20.09 4.31 15.54
C THR A 146 20.39 2.81 15.56
N LYS A 147 20.02 2.12 16.66
CA LYS A 147 20.19 0.67 16.77
C LYS A 147 19.42 -0.12 15.72
N PHE A 148 18.20 0.31 15.40
CA PHE A 148 17.42 -0.31 14.34
C PHE A 148 18.16 -0.24 12.99
N TYR A 149 18.65 0.95 12.60
CA TYR A 149 19.36 1.12 11.34
C TYR A 149 20.72 0.41 11.32
N GLU A 150 21.48 0.43 12.43
CA GLU A 150 22.71 -0.36 12.56
C GLU A 150 22.46 -1.82 12.24
N LYS A 151 21.39 -2.40 12.80
CA LYS A 151 21.00 -3.79 12.54
C LYS A 151 20.51 -4.01 11.12
N LEU A 152 19.73 -3.08 10.56
CA LEU A 152 19.25 -3.17 9.17
C LEU A 152 20.43 -3.21 8.18
N LYS A 153 21.47 -2.40 8.39
CA LYS A 153 22.68 -2.36 7.56
C LYS A 153 23.39 -3.72 7.47
N THR A 154 23.24 -4.60 8.47
CA THR A 154 23.89 -5.92 8.48
C THR A 154 23.12 -7.00 7.72
N ILE A 155 21.95 -6.70 7.14
CA ILE A 155 21.08 -7.69 6.48
C ILE A 155 21.29 -7.62 4.97
N ASP A 156 21.88 -8.65 4.39
CA ASP A 156 22.11 -8.68 2.94
C ASP A 156 20.80 -8.59 2.14
N GLY A 157 20.77 -7.71 1.13
CA GLY A 157 19.63 -7.55 0.22
C GLY A 157 18.40 -6.87 0.82
N TRP A 158 18.51 -6.22 1.98
CA TRP A 158 17.38 -5.54 2.63
C TRP A 158 16.74 -4.47 1.72
N GLN A 159 17.54 -3.88 0.83
CA GLN A 159 17.14 -2.82 -0.10
C GLN A 159 16.14 -3.26 -1.16
N THR A 160 16.04 -4.56 -1.47
CA THR A 160 15.17 -5.08 -2.54
C THR A 160 14.21 -6.15 -2.05
N MET A 161 14.44 -6.75 -0.88
CA MET A 161 13.50 -7.69 -0.28
C MET A 161 12.20 -7.01 0.17
N PRO A 162 11.08 -7.76 0.31
CA PRO A 162 9.84 -7.22 0.85
C PRO A 162 10.03 -6.55 2.21
N LEU A 163 9.36 -5.40 2.45
CA LEU A 163 9.51 -4.63 3.69
C LEU A 163 9.32 -5.50 4.94
N THR A 164 8.31 -6.38 4.93
CA THR A 164 8.02 -7.27 6.05
C THR A 164 9.17 -8.22 6.36
N ARG A 165 9.92 -8.67 5.34
CA ARG A 165 11.10 -9.53 5.52
C ARG A 165 12.26 -8.75 6.11
N ALA A 166 12.50 -7.52 5.65
CA ALA A 166 13.53 -6.65 6.21
C ALA A 166 13.24 -6.30 7.67
N ALA A 167 12.01 -5.87 7.98
CA ALA A 167 11.57 -5.58 9.34
C ALA A 167 11.70 -6.81 10.26
N GLN A 168 11.23 -7.97 9.81
CA GLN A 168 11.34 -9.21 10.57
C GLN A 168 12.79 -9.64 10.79
N ALA A 169 13.67 -9.48 9.80
CA ALA A 169 15.08 -9.84 9.94
C ALA A 169 15.81 -8.93 10.97
N VAL A 170 15.33 -7.70 11.16
CA VAL A 170 15.82 -6.81 12.22
C VAL A 170 15.25 -7.19 13.59
N GLN A 171 13.93 -7.31 13.69
CA GLN A 171 13.22 -7.44 14.97
C GLN A 171 13.14 -8.88 15.51
N ILE A 172 13.12 -9.87 14.62
CA ILE A 172 12.93 -11.29 14.96
C ILE A 172 11.68 -11.47 15.85
N SER A 173 10.56 -10.91 15.39
CA SER A 173 9.27 -10.95 16.08
C SER A 173 8.56 -12.31 15.91
N ALA A 174 7.59 -12.61 16.77
CA ALA A 174 6.72 -13.78 16.64
C ALA A 174 5.75 -13.69 15.44
N TYR A 175 5.59 -12.51 14.82
CA TYR A 175 4.60 -12.26 13.76
C TYR A 175 5.25 -11.68 12.48
N PRO A 176 5.95 -12.50 11.68
CA PRO A 176 6.80 -12.03 10.57
C PRO A 176 6.05 -11.30 9.44
N ASP A 177 4.76 -11.58 9.26
CA ASP A 177 3.95 -11.01 8.19
C ASP A 177 3.11 -9.79 8.66
N ALA A 178 3.20 -9.41 9.93
CA ALA A 178 2.38 -8.34 10.50
C ALA A 178 2.79 -6.94 10.05
N TYR A 179 4.03 -6.76 9.58
CA TYR A 179 4.55 -5.44 9.17
C TYR A 179 3.97 -4.96 7.84
N ALA A 180 3.71 -5.89 6.92
CA ALA A 180 3.31 -5.56 5.55
C ALA A 180 2.12 -4.58 5.50
N LYS A 181 1.11 -4.77 6.36
CA LYS A 181 -0.08 -3.90 6.42
C LYS A 181 0.21 -2.42 6.68
N HIS A 182 1.37 -2.09 7.25
CA HIS A 182 1.77 -0.72 7.57
C HIS A 182 2.46 0.00 6.41
N GLU A 183 2.92 -0.72 5.39
CA GLU A 183 3.70 -0.18 4.28
C GLU A 183 3.02 1.01 3.55
N PRO A 184 1.72 0.97 3.20
CA PRO A 184 1.08 2.12 2.53
C PRO A 184 1.07 3.39 3.39
N MET A 185 0.76 3.24 4.67
CA MET A 185 0.67 4.37 5.60
C MET A 185 2.06 4.89 6.00
N ALA A 186 3.05 4.00 6.15
CA ALA A 186 4.44 4.39 6.38
C ALA A 186 4.99 5.19 5.17
N THR A 187 4.73 4.74 3.95
CA THR A 187 5.04 5.47 2.71
C THR A 187 4.40 6.85 2.69
N GLN A 188 3.12 6.96 3.07
CA GLN A 188 2.44 8.26 3.17
C GLN A 188 3.07 9.19 4.22
N ILE A 189 3.43 8.65 5.39
CA ILE A 189 4.10 9.41 6.45
C ILE A 189 5.46 9.93 5.96
N VAL A 190 6.28 9.07 5.36
CA VAL A 190 7.60 9.45 4.83
C VAL A 190 7.46 10.51 3.73
N ASN A 191 6.53 10.34 2.79
CA ASN A 191 6.28 11.34 1.75
C ASN A 191 5.85 12.70 2.32
N SER A 192 5.05 12.69 3.39
CA SER A 192 4.57 13.92 4.03
C SER A 192 5.66 14.61 4.86
N LEU A 193 6.58 13.85 5.46
CA LEU A 193 7.63 14.35 6.34
C LEU A 193 8.97 14.58 5.63
N ALA A 194 9.13 14.13 4.38
CA ALA A 194 10.38 14.25 3.66
C ALA A 194 10.16 14.53 2.16
N ASP A 195 9.25 15.45 1.82
CA ASP A 195 9.03 15.96 0.45
C ASP A 195 8.99 14.87 -0.64
N GLY A 196 8.18 13.83 -0.42
CA GLY A 196 8.02 12.75 -1.38
C GLY A 196 9.18 11.75 -1.45
N ALA A 197 10.05 11.66 -0.44
CA ALA A 197 11.22 10.78 -0.44
C ALA A 197 10.91 9.29 -0.72
N ALA A 198 9.68 8.81 -0.46
CA ALA A 198 9.32 7.43 -0.80
C ALA A 198 9.21 7.19 -2.32
N ASN A 199 9.15 8.26 -3.13
CA ASN A 199 9.20 8.20 -4.59
C ASN A 199 10.64 8.15 -5.15
N ALA A 200 11.65 8.27 -4.28
CA ALA A 200 13.04 8.37 -4.68
C ALA A 200 13.75 7.01 -4.76
N VAL A 201 14.88 7.01 -5.45
CA VAL A 201 15.92 5.98 -5.46
C VAL A 201 17.25 6.61 -5.05
N GLY A 202 18.24 5.77 -4.74
CA GLY A 202 19.62 6.20 -4.46
C GLY A 202 19.96 6.31 -2.98
N ASP A 203 21.20 6.76 -2.72
CA ASP A 203 21.76 7.01 -1.39
C ASP A 203 21.36 8.42 -0.89
N SER A 204 21.38 8.66 0.43
CA SER A 204 20.83 9.87 1.08
C SER A 204 21.44 11.19 0.59
N LEU A 205 22.61 11.14 -0.07
CA LEU A 205 23.34 12.30 -0.56
C LEU A 205 22.81 12.90 -1.87
N ALA A 206 21.99 12.15 -2.63
CA ALA A 206 21.34 12.66 -3.84
C ALA A 206 20.06 11.86 -4.14
N MET A 207 18.96 12.22 -3.49
CA MET A 207 17.67 11.60 -3.79
C MET A 207 17.18 12.07 -5.16
N VAL A 208 16.98 11.11 -6.06
CA VAL A 208 16.44 11.34 -7.40
C VAL A 208 15.16 10.53 -7.53
N CYS A 209 14.19 11.07 -8.24
CA CYS A 209 12.92 10.42 -8.50
C CYS A 209 13.20 9.09 -9.23
N ALA A 210 12.55 8.01 -8.81
CA ALA A 210 12.78 6.69 -9.38
C ALA A 210 12.60 6.72 -10.91
N ALA A 211 13.62 6.30 -11.64
CA ALA A 211 13.52 6.13 -13.08
C ALA A 211 12.80 4.83 -13.42
N SER A 212 12.32 4.75 -14.66
CA SER A 212 11.64 3.58 -15.22
C SER A 212 12.42 2.28 -14.96
N GLY A 213 11.82 1.36 -14.18
CA GLY A 213 12.36 0.04 -13.86
C GLY A 213 13.11 -0.05 -12.54
N GLN A 214 13.38 1.08 -11.88
CA GLN A 214 13.93 1.07 -10.51
C GLN A 214 12.82 0.88 -9.48
N ILE A 215 13.14 0.19 -8.37
CA ILE A 215 12.24 0.05 -7.23
C ILE A 215 12.37 1.30 -6.37
N ALA A 216 11.30 2.10 -6.31
CA ALA A 216 11.22 3.27 -5.45
C ALA A 216 11.30 2.87 -3.96
N ALA A 217 11.59 3.83 -3.09
CA ALA A 217 11.63 3.60 -1.65
C ALA A 217 10.29 3.08 -1.06
N SER A 218 9.17 3.38 -1.71
CA SER A 218 7.84 2.81 -1.46
C SER A 218 7.74 1.28 -1.68
N GLY A 219 8.70 0.66 -2.37
CA GLY A 219 8.66 -0.73 -2.81
C GLY A 219 8.00 -0.97 -4.16
N TRP A 220 7.61 0.09 -4.86
CA TRP A 220 6.94 -0.01 -6.17
C TRP A 220 7.89 0.26 -7.34
N THR A 221 7.62 -0.38 -8.48
CA THR A 221 8.27 -0.18 -9.78
C THR A 221 7.23 -0.31 -10.89
N ILE A 222 7.58 0.04 -12.13
CA ILE A 222 6.70 -0.14 -13.28
C ILE A 222 6.67 -1.62 -13.73
N PRO A 223 5.58 -2.11 -14.32
CA PRO A 223 5.50 -3.49 -14.79
C PRO A 223 6.34 -3.74 -16.05
N LEU A 224 6.50 -2.70 -16.88
CA LEU A 224 7.33 -2.65 -18.07
C LEU A 224 7.43 -1.19 -18.54
N ARG A 225 8.40 -0.88 -19.40
CA ARG A 225 8.55 0.45 -20.01
C ARG A 225 7.71 0.55 -21.29
N ALA A 226 6.63 1.32 -21.24
CA ALA A 226 5.77 1.60 -22.38
C ALA A 226 4.91 2.86 -22.16
N GLY A 227 4.44 3.44 -23.27
CA GLY A 227 3.43 4.50 -23.24
C GLY A 227 2.03 3.96 -22.92
N VAL A 228 1.19 4.81 -22.33
CA VAL A 228 -0.24 4.52 -22.12
C VAL A 228 -0.98 4.76 -23.45
N GLY A 229 -1.40 3.69 -24.11
CA GLY A 229 -2.16 3.77 -25.37
C GLY A 229 -3.66 3.99 -25.15
N SER A 230 -4.22 3.45 -24.07
CA SER A 230 -5.62 3.68 -23.66
C SER A 230 -5.71 3.90 -22.15
N GLY A 231 -6.35 5.00 -21.76
CA GLY A 231 -6.46 5.43 -20.36
C GLY A 231 -7.61 4.77 -19.57
N PHE A 232 -7.57 4.91 -18.25
CA PHE A 232 -8.63 4.47 -17.35
C PHE A 232 -9.91 5.28 -17.55
N ARG A 233 -11.03 4.58 -17.79
CA ARG A 233 -12.38 5.14 -17.92
C ARG A 233 -12.47 6.46 -18.71
N THR A 234 -11.87 6.50 -19.91
CA THR A 234 -11.99 7.67 -20.80
C THR A 234 -13.43 7.87 -21.27
N SER A 235 -13.75 9.03 -21.86
CA SER A 235 -15.05 9.31 -22.46
C SER A 235 -15.48 8.26 -23.48
N GLU A 236 -14.54 7.73 -24.27
CA GLU A 236 -14.79 6.73 -25.30
C GLU A 236 -14.85 5.32 -24.74
N ARG A 237 -14.24 5.07 -23.57
CA ARG A 237 -14.16 3.74 -22.93
C ARG A 237 -14.48 3.83 -21.44
N PRO A 238 -15.71 4.21 -21.04
CA PRO A 238 -16.07 4.43 -19.64
C PRO A 238 -16.00 3.17 -18.76
N ASN A 239 -16.03 1.98 -19.39
CA ASN A 239 -15.90 0.68 -18.71
C ASN A 239 -14.47 0.12 -18.76
N HIS A 240 -13.48 0.92 -19.11
CA HIS A 240 -12.08 0.50 -19.10
C HIS A 240 -11.51 0.62 -17.69
N HIS A 241 -11.37 -0.52 -16.99
CA HIS A 241 -11.03 -0.60 -15.57
C HIS A 241 -9.51 -0.62 -15.29
N GLY A 242 -8.71 -0.34 -16.31
CA GLY A 242 -7.26 -0.25 -16.22
C GLY A 242 -6.68 0.68 -17.27
N VAL A 243 -5.42 0.48 -17.59
CA VAL A 243 -4.72 1.14 -18.69
C VAL A 243 -4.12 0.10 -19.63
N ASP A 244 -4.09 0.44 -20.91
CA ASP A 244 -3.42 -0.39 -21.92
C ASP A 244 -2.04 0.21 -22.19
N LEU A 245 -1.00 -0.52 -21.81
CA LEU A 245 0.40 -0.18 -22.08
C LEU A 245 0.80 -0.78 -23.43
N SER A 246 0.98 0.08 -24.43
CA SER A 246 1.24 -0.33 -25.82
C SER A 246 2.67 -0.76 -26.01
N ILE A 247 2.89 -2.07 -26.17
CA ILE A 247 4.23 -2.64 -26.33
C ILE A 247 4.18 -3.97 -27.08
N GLY A 248 5.29 -4.33 -27.71
CA GLY A 248 5.40 -5.55 -28.50
C GLY A 248 5.15 -6.83 -27.69
N LYS A 249 4.64 -7.84 -28.39
CA LYS A 249 4.50 -9.20 -27.89
C LYS A 249 5.82 -9.76 -27.34
N TYR A 250 5.74 -10.69 -26.40
CA TYR A 250 6.86 -11.36 -25.72
C TYR A 250 7.70 -10.49 -24.77
N THR A 251 7.43 -9.18 -24.69
CA THR A 251 8.05 -8.29 -23.71
C THR A 251 7.85 -8.82 -22.28
N PRO A 252 8.89 -8.93 -21.45
CA PRO A 252 8.75 -9.35 -20.06
C PRO A 252 7.84 -8.41 -19.26
N ILE A 253 7.02 -8.99 -18.38
CA ILE A 253 6.18 -8.25 -17.43
C ILE A 253 6.72 -8.53 -16.02
N GLY A 254 7.07 -7.48 -15.29
CA GLY A 254 7.46 -7.53 -13.89
C GLY A 254 6.28 -7.27 -12.93
N ALA A 255 6.32 -7.86 -11.75
CA ALA A 255 5.42 -7.48 -10.65
C ALA A 255 5.73 -6.05 -10.18
N VAL A 256 4.73 -5.19 -10.05
CA VAL A 256 4.95 -3.78 -9.70
C VAL A 256 5.38 -3.56 -8.25
N ALA A 257 5.13 -4.53 -7.37
CA ALA A 257 5.56 -4.51 -5.97
C ALA A 257 5.61 -5.95 -5.45
N SER A 258 6.26 -6.16 -4.32
CA SER A 258 6.24 -7.46 -3.64
C SER A 258 4.81 -7.81 -3.21
N GLY A 259 4.47 -9.09 -3.22
CA GLY A 259 3.12 -9.54 -2.89
C GLY A 259 2.94 -11.04 -2.98
N VAL A 260 1.67 -11.47 -2.92
CA VAL A 260 1.27 -12.88 -3.08
C VAL A 260 0.37 -12.99 -4.29
N VAL A 261 0.70 -13.91 -5.20
CA VAL A 261 -0.13 -14.21 -6.37
C VAL A 261 -1.48 -14.75 -5.90
N SER A 262 -2.54 -14.01 -6.15
CA SER A 262 -3.89 -14.28 -5.65
C SER A 262 -4.80 -14.95 -6.68
N MET A 263 -4.40 -14.94 -7.96
CA MET A 263 -5.07 -15.67 -9.04
C MET A 263 -4.13 -15.87 -10.22
N VAL A 264 -4.20 -17.04 -10.87
CA VAL A 264 -3.69 -17.25 -12.24
C VAL A 264 -4.79 -17.89 -13.08
N LYS A 265 -5.29 -17.17 -14.08
CA LYS A 265 -6.50 -17.57 -14.80
C LYS A 265 -6.35 -17.48 -16.31
N CYS A 266 -6.97 -18.44 -17.00
CA CYS A 266 -7.34 -18.33 -18.40
C CYS A 266 -8.86 -18.13 -18.45
N ASP A 267 -9.30 -16.97 -18.94
CA ASP A 267 -10.71 -16.70 -19.15
C ASP A 267 -11.29 -17.54 -20.29
N GLU A 268 -12.56 -17.91 -20.13
CA GLU A 268 -13.35 -18.51 -21.19
C GLU A 268 -13.76 -17.45 -22.22
N ASP A 269 -13.83 -17.85 -23.49
CA ASP A 269 -14.48 -17.03 -24.51
C ASP A 269 -16.01 -17.00 -24.32
N PHE A 270 -16.73 -16.22 -25.12
CA PHE A 270 -18.19 -16.14 -25.05
C PHE A 270 -18.93 -17.47 -25.33
N ASN A 271 -18.23 -18.51 -25.80
CA ASN A 271 -18.78 -19.86 -25.96
C ASN A 271 -18.36 -20.81 -24.82
N GLY A 272 -17.77 -20.29 -23.74
CA GLY A 272 -17.29 -21.09 -22.60
C GLY A 272 -15.96 -21.81 -22.84
N ARG A 273 -15.21 -21.51 -23.91
CA ARG A 273 -13.98 -22.26 -24.25
C ARG A 273 -12.74 -21.57 -23.68
N LYS A 274 -11.87 -22.35 -23.02
CA LYS A 274 -10.56 -21.87 -22.51
C LYS A 274 -9.49 -21.90 -23.59
N SER A 275 -9.42 -20.84 -24.40
CA SER A 275 -8.51 -20.74 -25.56
C SER A 275 -7.48 -19.61 -25.41
N CYS A 276 -6.68 -19.62 -24.34
CA CYS A 276 -5.77 -18.51 -24.05
C CYS A 276 -4.38 -18.60 -24.71
N ASN A 277 -3.95 -19.77 -25.21
CA ASN A 277 -2.68 -19.95 -25.93
C ASN A 277 -2.76 -19.56 -27.42
N VAL A 278 -3.61 -18.59 -27.75
CA VAL A 278 -3.78 -18.03 -29.09
C VAL A 278 -4.09 -16.55 -28.95
N ASP A 279 -3.86 -15.80 -30.03
CA ASP A 279 -4.32 -14.42 -30.10
C ASP A 279 -5.85 -14.37 -30.04
N GLY A 280 -6.32 -13.35 -29.34
CA GLY A 280 -7.71 -13.00 -29.23
C GLY A 280 -8.14 -11.99 -30.28
N TYR A 281 -9.38 -11.55 -30.16
CA TYR A 281 -9.97 -10.50 -30.99
C TYR A 281 -10.98 -9.70 -30.16
N PRO A 282 -11.34 -8.47 -30.58
CA PRO A 282 -12.37 -7.68 -29.93
C PRO A 282 -13.70 -8.44 -29.89
N GLY A 283 -14.23 -8.66 -28.70
CA GLY A 283 -15.43 -9.47 -28.51
C GLY A 283 -15.17 -10.97 -28.41
N LYS A 284 -13.97 -11.42 -28.01
CA LYS A 284 -13.77 -12.79 -27.51
C LYS A 284 -14.24 -12.97 -26.05
N GLY A 285 -14.14 -11.89 -25.26
CA GLY A 285 -14.42 -11.87 -23.82
C GLY A 285 -13.17 -11.98 -22.94
N GLY A 286 -13.22 -11.35 -21.76
CA GLY A 286 -12.23 -11.49 -20.68
C GLY A 286 -10.81 -11.02 -20.95
N CYS A 287 -9.93 -11.29 -20.00
CA CYS A 287 -8.52 -10.95 -19.98
C CYS A 287 -7.62 -11.98 -20.69
N GLY A 288 -8.17 -13.11 -21.14
CA GLY A 288 -7.35 -14.22 -21.65
C GLY A 288 -6.47 -14.80 -20.54
N TRP A 289 -5.17 -14.96 -20.79
CA TRP A 289 -4.24 -15.27 -19.71
C TRP A 289 -4.01 -14.04 -18.84
N MET A 290 -4.22 -14.20 -17.54
CA MET A 290 -3.97 -13.17 -16.56
C MET A 290 -3.37 -13.70 -15.25
N VAL A 291 -2.78 -12.77 -14.52
CA VAL A 291 -2.33 -12.95 -13.14
C VAL A 291 -2.83 -11.78 -12.29
N GLU A 292 -3.21 -12.07 -11.06
CA GLU A 292 -3.51 -11.08 -10.03
C GLU A 292 -2.52 -11.25 -8.87
N ILE A 293 -2.04 -10.13 -8.33
CA ILE A 293 -1.14 -10.10 -7.18
C ILE A 293 -1.76 -9.22 -6.10
N LEU A 294 -1.88 -9.78 -4.89
CA LEU A 294 -2.28 -9.03 -3.70
C LEU A 294 -1.02 -8.50 -3.01
N HIS A 295 -0.95 -7.19 -2.87
CA HIS A 295 0.09 -6.44 -2.21
C HIS A 295 -0.35 -6.00 -0.81
N PRO A 296 0.59 -5.55 0.03
CA PRO A 296 0.25 -5.01 1.33
C PRO A 296 -0.71 -3.81 1.23
N GLY A 297 -1.53 -3.61 2.28
CA GLY A 297 -2.59 -2.58 2.25
C GLY A 297 -3.85 -2.99 1.50
N ASN A 298 -4.01 -4.27 1.17
CA ASN A 298 -5.11 -4.79 0.35
C ASN A 298 -5.19 -4.13 -1.04
N VAL A 299 -4.04 -3.82 -1.63
CA VAL A 299 -3.95 -3.36 -3.02
C VAL A 299 -3.77 -4.57 -3.91
N MET A 300 -4.63 -4.75 -4.90
CA MET A 300 -4.51 -5.82 -5.89
C MET A 300 -4.12 -5.23 -7.24
N THR A 301 -3.20 -5.89 -7.95
CA THR A 301 -2.87 -5.54 -9.34
C THR A 301 -3.20 -6.70 -10.27
N ARG A 302 -3.78 -6.39 -11.44
CA ARG A 302 -4.16 -7.36 -12.46
C ARG A 302 -3.38 -7.10 -13.75
N TYR A 303 -2.88 -8.17 -14.36
CA TYR A 303 -2.09 -8.14 -15.59
C TYR A 303 -2.76 -9.07 -16.60
N CYS A 304 -3.30 -8.52 -17.68
CA CYS A 304 -4.11 -9.24 -18.65
C CYS A 304 -3.43 -9.37 -20.01
N HIS A 305 -4.03 -10.21 -20.87
CA HIS A 305 -3.62 -10.46 -22.25
C HIS A 305 -2.24 -11.09 -22.41
N LEU A 306 -1.77 -11.85 -21.41
CA LEU A 306 -0.47 -12.52 -21.47
C LEU A 306 -0.42 -13.53 -22.64
N VAL A 307 0.78 -13.74 -23.20
CA VAL A 307 0.97 -14.59 -24.39
C VAL A 307 0.77 -16.08 -24.10
N GLN A 308 1.00 -16.46 -22.85
CA GLN A 308 0.85 -17.82 -22.34
C GLN A 308 0.55 -17.75 -20.85
N ARG A 309 0.36 -18.91 -20.23
CA ARG A 309 0.22 -19.03 -18.78
C ARG A 309 1.35 -18.24 -18.06
N PRO A 310 1.02 -17.42 -17.04
CA PRO A 310 2.01 -16.75 -16.20
C PRO A 310 3.08 -17.72 -15.69
N PHE A 311 4.29 -17.21 -15.46
CA PHE A 311 5.43 -18.00 -14.93
C PHE A 311 5.32 -18.28 -13.43
N VAL A 312 4.31 -17.70 -12.80
CA VAL A 312 4.01 -17.84 -11.37
C VAL A 312 2.76 -18.67 -11.14
N ARG A 313 2.55 -19.09 -9.90
CA ARG A 313 1.37 -19.87 -9.46
C ARG A 313 0.68 -19.20 -8.29
N GLU A 314 -0.60 -19.52 -8.10
CA GLU A 314 -1.37 -19.05 -6.94
C GLU A 314 -0.65 -19.37 -5.63
N ASN A 315 -0.73 -18.43 -4.67
CA ASN A 315 -0.05 -18.42 -3.37
C ASN A 315 1.48 -18.28 -3.43
N GLN A 316 2.09 -18.09 -4.61
CA GLN A 316 3.51 -17.76 -4.70
C GLN A 316 3.76 -16.33 -4.18
N GLN A 317 4.77 -16.18 -3.33
CA GLN A 317 5.34 -14.87 -3.00
C GLN A 317 6.20 -14.40 -4.18
N VAL A 318 6.03 -13.14 -4.56
CA VAL A 318 6.83 -12.50 -5.63
C VAL A 318 7.48 -11.23 -5.09
N ALA A 319 8.67 -10.91 -5.61
CA ALA A 319 9.35 -9.65 -5.33
C ALA A 319 8.96 -8.57 -6.35
N ALA A 320 9.09 -7.30 -5.96
CA ALA A 320 9.00 -6.18 -6.91
C ALA A 320 10.01 -6.37 -8.06
N GLY A 321 9.55 -6.21 -9.31
CA GLY A 321 10.34 -6.43 -10.51
C GLY A 321 10.50 -7.89 -10.96
N GLU A 322 10.05 -8.87 -10.17
CA GLU A 322 10.11 -10.29 -10.56
C GLU A 322 9.29 -10.53 -11.83
N ILE A 323 9.87 -11.24 -12.80
CA ILE A 323 9.20 -11.50 -14.09
C ILE A 323 8.11 -12.55 -13.91
N ILE A 324 6.85 -12.10 -14.05
CA ILE A 324 5.65 -12.93 -13.83
C ILE A 324 5.05 -13.49 -15.12
N GLY A 325 5.45 -12.95 -16.27
CA GLY A 325 4.93 -13.37 -17.56
C GLY A 325 5.47 -12.54 -18.72
N ARG A 326 4.79 -12.63 -19.86
CA ARG A 326 5.14 -11.90 -21.08
C ARG A 326 3.90 -11.36 -21.77
N VAL A 327 4.04 -10.17 -22.36
CA VAL A 327 2.99 -9.50 -23.13
C VAL A 327 2.52 -10.37 -24.28
N GLY A 328 1.21 -10.47 -24.45
CA GLY A 328 0.57 -11.22 -25.52
C GLY A 328 -0.55 -10.41 -26.16
N SER A 329 -1.55 -11.14 -26.67
CA SER A 329 -2.80 -10.58 -27.18
C SER A 329 -3.97 -11.53 -26.93
N SER A 330 -3.90 -12.37 -25.88
CA SER A 330 -4.96 -13.33 -25.58
C SER A 330 -6.20 -12.65 -25.00
N GLY A 331 -7.39 -13.25 -25.14
CA GLY A 331 -8.64 -12.67 -24.60
C GLY A 331 -9.25 -11.57 -25.46
N ASN A 332 -9.99 -10.64 -24.87
CA ASN A 332 -10.60 -9.51 -25.58
C ASN A 332 -9.56 -8.43 -25.92
N SER A 333 -8.77 -8.66 -26.96
CA SER A 333 -7.69 -7.76 -27.38
C SER A 333 -7.70 -7.51 -28.89
N SER A 334 -7.44 -6.27 -29.32
CA SER A 334 -7.26 -5.90 -30.74
C SER A 334 -5.81 -6.02 -31.23
N GLY A 335 -4.86 -6.27 -30.34
CA GLY A 335 -3.44 -6.40 -30.67
C GLY A 335 -2.54 -6.41 -29.43
N PRO A 336 -1.21 -6.59 -29.59
CA PRO A 336 -0.29 -6.71 -28.46
C PRO A 336 -0.27 -5.48 -27.55
N HIS A 337 -0.58 -5.69 -26.26
CA HIS A 337 -0.45 -4.71 -25.18
C HIS A 337 -0.53 -5.41 -23.82
N LEU A 338 -0.15 -4.71 -22.75
CA LEU A 338 -0.47 -5.11 -21.38
C LEU A 338 -1.66 -4.28 -20.89
N HIS A 339 -2.78 -4.94 -20.61
CA HIS A 339 -3.86 -4.33 -19.84
C HIS A 339 -3.56 -4.49 -18.35
N PHE A 340 -3.41 -3.36 -17.65
CA PHE A 340 -2.98 -3.29 -16.26
C PHE A 340 -4.03 -2.57 -15.41
N GLU A 341 -4.49 -3.23 -14.34
CA GLU A 341 -5.46 -2.66 -13.41
C GLU A 341 -4.88 -2.57 -11.98
N VAL A 342 -5.35 -1.58 -11.23
CA VAL A 342 -5.12 -1.45 -9.79
C VAL A 342 -6.47 -1.42 -9.09
N HIS A 343 -6.59 -2.20 -8.03
CA HIS A 343 -7.80 -2.32 -7.22
C HIS A 343 -7.49 -2.09 -5.74
N LEU A 344 -8.35 -1.37 -5.04
CA LEU A 344 -8.19 -1.09 -3.61
C LEU A 344 -9.07 -1.99 -2.75
N ASN A 345 -8.71 -2.13 -1.48
CA ASN A 345 -9.45 -2.91 -0.48
C ASN A 345 -9.67 -4.39 -0.86
N ASN A 346 -8.85 -4.92 -1.77
CA ASN A 346 -8.98 -6.26 -2.36
C ASN A 346 -10.36 -6.47 -3.03
N ASP A 347 -11.04 -5.39 -3.44
CA ASP A 347 -12.27 -5.47 -4.22
C ASP A 347 -11.89 -5.68 -5.69
N ARG A 348 -12.01 -6.91 -6.18
CA ARG A 348 -11.62 -7.30 -7.55
C ARG A 348 -12.64 -6.89 -8.61
N SER A 349 -13.77 -6.32 -8.20
CA SER A 349 -14.84 -5.89 -9.08
C SER A 349 -14.46 -4.60 -9.81
N SER A 350 -15.26 -4.24 -10.82
CA SER A 350 -15.11 -2.96 -11.49
C SER A 350 -15.23 -1.77 -10.54
N ALA A 351 -15.93 -1.88 -9.41
CA ALA A 351 -16.08 -0.81 -8.42
C ALA A 351 -14.78 -0.55 -7.64
N GLY A 352 -13.97 -1.59 -7.41
CA GLY A 352 -12.69 -1.49 -6.72
C GLY A 352 -11.56 -0.89 -7.56
N ALA A 353 -11.73 -0.84 -8.89
CA ALA A 353 -10.75 -0.32 -9.82
C ALA A 353 -10.54 1.20 -9.66
N VAL A 354 -9.27 1.60 -9.58
CA VAL A 354 -8.82 3.00 -9.55
C VAL A 354 -7.89 3.31 -10.71
N ASP A 355 -7.68 4.59 -11.03
CA ASP A 355 -6.76 5.00 -12.09
C ASP A 355 -5.32 4.51 -11.80
N PRO A 356 -4.78 3.56 -12.59
CA PRO A 356 -3.43 3.05 -12.40
C PRO A 356 -2.36 4.12 -12.59
N VAL A 357 -2.55 5.10 -13.48
CA VAL A 357 -1.53 6.14 -13.74
C VAL A 357 -1.36 7.01 -12.50
N GLN A 358 -2.47 7.48 -11.93
CA GLN A 358 -2.45 8.31 -10.73
C GLN A 358 -1.94 7.52 -9.52
N PHE A 359 -2.43 6.28 -9.33
CA PHE A 359 -2.01 5.44 -8.23
C PHE A 359 -0.50 5.17 -8.28
N MET A 360 0.01 4.70 -9.42
CA MET A 360 1.42 4.33 -9.57
C MET A 360 2.35 5.54 -9.45
N ARG A 361 1.94 6.72 -9.95
CA ARG A 361 2.67 7.98 -9.74
C ARG A 361 2.86 8.29 -8.25
N ASN A 362 1.81 8.09 -7.43
CA ASN A 362 1.87 8.33 -5.98
C ASN A 362 2.74 7.31 -5.23
N GLN A 363 3.09 6.20 -5.88
CA GLN A 363 4.05 5.22 -5.35
C GLN A 363 5.47 5.44 -5.89
N GLY A 364 5.73 6.50 -6.68
CA GLY A 364 7.03 6.71 -7.32
C GLY A 364 7.29 5.80 -8.52
N ALA A 365 6.27 5.13 -9.05
CA ALA A 365 6.38 4.17 -10.16
C ALA A 365 5.58 4.65 -11.39
N SER A 366 5.77 5.90 -11.80
CA SER A 366 4.95 6.55 -12.84
C SER A 366 4.89 5.75 -14.15
N LEU A 367 3.67 5.41 -14.58
CA LEU A 367 3.40 4.79 -15.88
C LEU A 367 3.44 5.84 -17.00
N GLY A 368 3.78 5.41 -18.22
CA GLY A 368 3.73 6.26 -19.42
C GLY A 368 4.96 7.16 -19.62
N GLY A 369 6.07 6.93 -18.89
CA GLY A 369 7.34 7.60 -19.14
C GLY A 369 7.98 7.18 -20.47
N GLU A 370 8.63 8.14 -21.14
CA GLU A 370 9.10 8.07 -22.54
C GLU A 370 9.74 6.73 -22.92
N GLY A 371 9.20 6.14 -23.99
CA GLY A 371 9.79 5.01 -24.71
C GLY A 371 10.87 5.46 -25.69
#